data_AF-A0A418WXB7-F1
#
_entry.id   AF-A0A418WXB7-F1
#
_cell.length_a   1.000
_cell.length_b   1.000
_cell.length_c   1.000
_cell.angle_alpha   90.00
_cell.angle_beta   90.00
_cell.angle_gamma   90.00
#
_symmetry.space_group_name_H-M   'P 1'
#
loop_
_entity.id
_entity.type
_entity.pdbx_description
1 polymer ?
#
loop_
_entity_poly.entity_id
_entity_poly.type
_entity_poly.pdbx_seq_one_letter_code
_entity_poly.pdbx_strand_id
1 'polypeptide(L)'
;MKPAPTLAARACLLLMLTASAVAWAQQLETKFSCSTTRDEDGERVIYADNGEIRIEGNRIVAFRWESALYRPTHGFDCSIDEDDGLRLEAGKDAASAKWRISLANGQQARERRGFNFSRGLNCSIRLEREGDTLNIKPSCPALCGSRANFSELSVDMKTGKCRHEE
;
A
#
# COMPACT_ATOMS: atom_id res chain seq x y z
N MET A 1 2.84 36.40 -62.62
CA MET A 1 1.88 35.75 -61.70
C MET A 1 2.64 35.29 -60.47
N LYS A 2 2.26 35.77 -59.28
CA LYS A 2 2.86 35.41 -57.98
C LYS A 2 2.04 34.27 -57.35
N PRO A 3 2.65 33.22 -56.77
CA PRO A 3 1.91 32.28 -55.95
C PRO A 3 1.71 32.87 -54.54
N ALA A 4 0.47 32.83 -54.05
CA ALA A 4 0.11 33.19 -52.69
C ALA A 4 0.44 32.02 -51.73
N PRO A 5 1.05 32.27 -50.56
CA PRO A 5 1.32 31.23 -49.59
C PRO A 5 0.03 30.83 -48.85
N THR A 6 -0.16 29.53 -48.77
CA THR A 6 -1.32 28.79 -48.31
C THR A 6 -1.60 29.01 -46.81
N LEU A 7 -2.84 29.37 -46.48
CA LEU A 7 -3.42 29.48 -45.12
C LEU A 7 -3.36 28.19 -44.26
N ALA A 8 -2.79 27.10 -44.76
CA ALA A 8 -2.83 25.78 -44.13
C ALA A 8 -1.89 25.62 -42.92
N ALA A 9 -0.88 26.48 -42.76
CA ALA A 9 0.15 26.30 -41.73
C ALA A 9 -0.29 26.76 -40.31
N ARG A 10 -1.38 27.53 -40.18
CA ARG A 10 -1.81 28.08 -38.88
C ARG A 10 -2.75 27.19 -38.06
N ALA A 11 -3.31 26.14 -38.65
CA ALA A 11 -4.26 25.27 -37.94
C ALA A 11 -3.58 24.13 -37.14
N CYS A 12 -2.34 23.75 -37.47
CA CYS A 12 -1.66 22.64 -36.79
C CYS A 12 -1.01 23.02 -35.44
N LEU A 13 -0.79 24.31 -35.16
CA LEU A 13 -0.09 24.71 -33.93
C LEU A 13 -0.98 24.74 -32.68
N LEU A 14 -2.31 24.77 -32.84
CA LEU A 14 -3.26 24.85 -31.72
C LEU A 14 -3.69 23.48 -31.17
N LEU A 15 -3.41 22.38 -31.87
CA LEU A 15 -3.76 21.01 -31.45
C LEU A 15 -2.67 20.31 -30.63
N MET A 16 -1.48 20.89 -30.51
CA MET A 16 -0.38 20.28 -29.74
C MET A 16 -0.28 20.77 -28.28
N LEU A 17 -1.11 21.72 -27.84
CA LEU A 17 -1.02 22.30 -26.48
C LEU A 17 -1.97 21.68 -25.43
N THR A 18 -2.76 20.65 -25.76
CA THR A 18 -3.75 20.07 -24.82
C THR A 18 -3.40 18.70 -24.27
N ALA A 19 -2.26 18.11 -24.64
CA ALA A 19 -1.95 16.71 -24.30
C ALA A 19 -1.05 16.50 -23.07
N SER A 20 -0.73 17.54 -22.28
CA SER A 20 0.04 17.40 -21.03
C SER A 20 -0.85 17.51 -19.80
N ALA A 21 -2.01 16.83 -19.81
CA ALA A 21 -2.84 16.65 -18.64
C ALA A 21 -2.33 15.46 -17.81
N VAL A 22 -1.36 15.75 -16.95
CA VAL A 22 -1.16 15.21 -15.59
C VAL A 22 -1.30 13.69 -15.39
N ALA A 23 -0.25 12.93 -15.71
CA ALA A 23 -0.07 11.55 -15.23
C ALA A 23 0.45 11.49 -13.76
N TRP A 24 -0.05 12.34 -12.86
CA TRP A 24 0.38 12.38 -11.43
C TRP A 24 -0.49 11.53 -10.49
N ALA A 25 -1.31 10.63 -11.01
CA ALA A 25 -2.36 10.01 -10.20
C ALA A 25 -1.93 8.76 -9.39
N GLN A 26 -0.67 8.33 -9.44
CA GLN A 26 -0.24 7.06 -8.82
C GLN A 26 1.04 7.17 -8.00
N GLN A 27 1.17 8.26 -7.25
CA GLN A 27 2.22 8.38 -6.24
C GLN A 27 1.63 8.17 -4.85
N LEU A 28 2.31 7.33 -4.07
CA LEU A 28 2.06 7.16 -2.65
C LEU A 28 3.40 7.33 -1.94
N GLU A 29 3.43 8.16 -0.92
CA GLU A 29 4.53 8.23 0.03
C GLU A 29 3.92 8.39 1.41
N THR A 30 4.17 7.43 2.29
CA THR A 30 3.67 7.49 3.66
C THR A 30 4.59 6.75 4.62
N LYS A 31 4.61 7.23 5.86
CA LYS A 31 5.17 6.55 7.01
C LYS A 31 4.13 6.57 8.11
N PHE A 32 3.91 5.45 8.76
CA PHE A 32 2.91 5.33 9.81
C PHE A 32 3.39 4.44 10.95
N SER A 33 2.85 4.72 12.13
CA SER A 33 3.08 3.97 13.36
C SER A 33 1.77 4.00 14.13
N CYS A 34 1.04 2.90 14.05
CA CYS A 34 -0.31 2.76 14.55
C CYS A 34 -0.34 1.73 15.67
N SER A 35 -1.03 2.00 16.77
CA SER A 35 -1.25 1.00 17.80
C SER A 35 -2.65 1.07 18.38
N THR A 36 -3.21 -0.08 18.72
CA THR A 36 -4.44 -0.20 19.50
C THR A 36 -4.20 -1.12 20.70
N THR A 37 -4.87 -0.83 21.81
CA THR A 37 -4.81 -1.64 23.04
C THR A 37 -6.18 -2.28 23.26
N ARG A 38 -6.21 -3.55 23.61
CA ARG A 38 -7.42 -4.30 23.97
C ARG A 38 -7.24 -5.07 25.27
N ASP A 39 -8.35 -5.47 25.84
CA ASP A 39 -8.41 -6.50 26.86
C ASP A 39 -8.93 -7.78 26.19
N GLU A 40 -8.14 -8.85 26.22
CA GLU A 40 -8.51 -10.16 25.69
C GLU A 40 -8.25 -11.21 26.76
N ASP A 41 -9.29 -11.95 27.13
CA ASP A 41 -9.24 -12.97 28.18
C ASP A 41 -8.67 -12.46 29.53
N GLY A 42 -8.88 -11.18 29.85
CA GLY A 42 -8.37 -10.54 31.06
C GLY A 42 -6.90 -10.11 30.98
N GLU A 43 -6.28 -10.20 29.80
CA GLU A 43 -4.94 -9.70 29.53
C GLU A 43 -4.98 -8.44 28.66
N ARG A 44 -4.13 -7.47 29.00
CA ARG A 44 -3.90 -6.31 28.14
C ARG A 44 -3.07 -6.72 26.92
N VAL A 45 -3.63 -6.54 25.74
CA VAL A 45 -3.01 -6.84 24.45
C VAL A 45 -2.75 -5.55 23.69
N ILE A 46 -1.55 -5.40 23.12
CA ILE A 46 -1.22 -4.27 22.26
C ILE A 46 -0.92 -4.77 20.85
N TYR A 47 -1.61 -4.18 19.89
CA TYR A 47 -1.49 -4.42 18.48
C TYR A 47 -0.79 -3.20 17.86
N ALA A 48 0.42 -3.33 17.27
CA ALA A 48 1.20 -2.20 16.73
C ALA A 48 1.72 -2.39 15.28
N ASP A 49 1.19 -1.63 14.32
CA ASP A 49 1.59 -1.64 12.90
C ASP A 49 2.46 -0.44 12.56
N ASN A 50 3.65 -0.70 12.01
CA ASN A 50 4.53 0.33 11.48
C ASN A 50 4.74 0.10 9.99
N GLY A 51 4.79 1.16 9.19
CA GLY A 51 5.08 1.00 7.78
C GLY A 51 5.72 2.21 7.12
N GLU A 52 6.48 1.92 6.07
CA GLU A 52 7.04 2.87 5.12
C GLU A 52 6.66 2.37 3.72
N ILE A 53 5.87 3.16 3.01
CA ILE A 53 5.37 2.79 1.67
C ILE A 53 5.63 3.95 0.73
N ARG A 54 6.41 3.69 -0.31
CA ARG A 54 6.65 4.61 -1.42
C ARG A 54 6.42 3.91 -2.76
N ILE A 55 5.44 4.38 -3.51
CA ILE A 55 5.06 3.89 -4.84
C ILE A 55 5.14 5.05 -5.83
N GLU A 56 5.79 4.81 -6.97
CA GLU A 56 5.88 5.73 -8.09
C GLU A 56 5.33 5.07 -9.35
N GLY A 57 4.11 5.43 -9.74
CA GLY A 57 3.44 4.83 -10.89
C GLY A 57 3.17 3.34 -10.65
N ASN A 58 3.83 2.48 -11.42
CA ASN A 58 3.72 1.03 -11.34
C ASN A 58 4.92 0.37 -10.63
N ARG A 59 5.72 1.14 -9.88
CA ARG A 59 6.93 0.65 -9.21
C ARG A 59 6.86 0.87 -7.71
N ILE A 60 7.22 -0.15 -6.94
CA ILE A 60 7.52 -0.04 -5.51
C ILE A 60 8.94 0.52 -5.38
N VAL A 61 9.07 1.66 -4.71
CA VAL A 61 10.37 2.34 -4.49
C VAL A 61 10.87 2.11 -3.08
N ALA A 62 9.95 2.05 -2.11
CA ALA A 62 10.23 1.57 -0.77
C ALA A 62 8.98 0.85 -0.25
N PHE A 63 9.16 -0.25 0.45
CA PHE A 63 8.08 -0.94 1.13
C PHE A 63 8.61 -1.71 2.32
N ARG A 64 8.17 -1.31 3.50
CA ARG A 64 8.33 -2.06 4.74
C ARG A 64 7.04 -1.98 5.53
N TRP A 65 6.57 -3.10 6.04
CA TRP A 65 5.50 -3.14 7.04
C TRP A 65 5.85 -4.17 8.11
N GLU A 66 5.86 -3.70 9.33
CA GLU A 66 6.03 -4.49 10.55
C GLU A 66 4.71 -4.51 11.33
N SER A 67 4.26 -5.71 11.71
CA SER A 67 3.06 -5.90 12.51
C SER A 67 3.40 -6.71 13.76
N ALA A 68 3.23 -6.10 14.93
CA ALA A 68 3.55 -6.72 16.22
C ALA A 68 2.36 -6.87 17.16
N LEU A 69 2.35 -7.96 17.91
CA LEU A 69 1.43 -8.29 19.00
C LEU A 69 2.24 -8.36 20.29
N TYR A 70 1.91 -7.52 21.26
CA TYR A 70 2.54 -7.51 22.58
C TYR A 70 1.54 -7.94 23.65
N ARG A 71 1.93 -8.92 24.46
CA ARG A 71 1.25 -9.34 25.68
C ARG A 71 2.24 -9.32 26.84
N PRO A 72 1.79 -9.30 28.10
CA PRO A 72 2.69 -9.33 29.25
C PRO A 72 3.57 -10.59 29.29
N THR A 73 3.07 -11.71 28.78
CA THR A 73 3.72 -13.03 28.89
C THR A 73 4.48 -13.44 27.63
N HIS A 74 4.22 -12.82 26.48
CA HIS A 74 4.85 -13.16 25.20
C HIS A 74 4.58 -12.07 24.14
N GLY A 75 5.29 -12.13 23.02
CA GLY A 75 5.04 -11.25 21.88
C GLY A 75 5.31 -11.97 20.56
N PHE A 76 4.71 -11.46 19.50
CA PHE A 76 4.91 -11.92 18.14
C PHE A 76 5.04 -10.70 17.24
N ASP A 77 6.16 -10.56 16.56
CA ASP A 77 6.34 -9.59 15.49
C ASP A 77 6.40 -10.30 14.15
N CYS A 78 6.02 -9.61 13.09
CA CYS A 78 6.33 -10.06 11.75
C CYS A 78 6.57 -8.86 10.84
N SER A 79 7.43 -9.06 9.84
CA SER A 79 7.84 -8.02 8.91
C SER A 79 7.78 -8.54 7.48
N ILE A 80 7.46 -7.60 6.58
CA ILE A 80 7.56 -7.76 5.14
C ILE A 80 8.31 -6.56 4.58
N ASP A 81 9.20 -6.81 3.63
CA ASP A 81 9.92 -5.76 2.91
C ASP A 81 10.19 -6.15 1.45
N GLU A 82 10.99 -5.35 0.75
CA GLU A 82 11.27 -5.54 -0.68
C GLU A 82 11.95 -6.87 -1.01
N ASP A 83 12.71 -7.45 -0.07
CA ASP A 83 13.41 -8.72 -0.29
C ASP A 83 12.42 -9.90 -0.39
N ASP A 84 11.18 -9.73 0.07
CA ASP A 84 10.13 -10.75 0.07
C ASP A 84 9.45 -10.95 -1.29
N GLY A 85 9.97 -10.32 -2.35
CA GLY A 85 9.53 -10.54 -3.72
C GLY A 85 8.16 -9.93 -3.98
N LEU A 86 7.99 -8.67 -3.61
CA LEU A 86 6.74 -7.93 -3.76
C LEU A 86 6.34 -7.76 -5.23
N ARG A 87 5.04 -7.86 -5.50
CA ARG A 87 4.41 -7.57 -6.79
C ARG A 87 3.38 -6.48 -6.62
N LEU A 88 3.42 -5.49 -7.51
CA LEU A 88 2.51 -4.36 -7.52
C LEU A 88 1.57 -4.43 -8.72
N GLU A 89 0.28 -4.33 -8.44
CA GLU A 89 -0.77 -4.08 -9.43
C GLU A 89 -1.37 -2.70 -9.14
N ALA A 90 -1.12 -1.73 -10.02
CA ALA A 90 -1.76 -0.41 -9.93
C ALA A 90 -3.13 -0.44 -10.61
N GLY A 91 -4.14 0.16 -9.97
CA GLY A 91 -5.48 0.32 -10.52
C GLY A 91 -5.47 1.19 -11.78
N LYS A 92 -6.50 1.10 -12.62
CA LYS A 92 -6.60 1.90 -13.87
C LYS A 92 -7.42 3.19 -13.70
N ASP A 93 -7.99 3.40 -12.53
CA ASP A 93 -8.87 4.53 -12.25
C ASP A 93 -8.05 5.76 -11.84
N ALA A 94 -8.29 6.88 -12.51
CA ALA A 94 -7.63 8.15 -12.22
C ALA A 94 -8.30 8.91 -11.05
N ALA A 95 -9.54 8.56 -10.69
CA ALA A 95 -10.28 9.23 -9.62
C ALA A 95 -9.91 8.72 -8.21
N SER A 96 -9.41 7.48 -8.11
CA SER A 96 -8.98 6.87 -6.85
C SER A 96 -7.69 6.09 -7.06
N ALA A 97 -6.64 6.46 -6.33
CA ALA A 97 -5.37 5.77 -6.42
C ALA A 97 -5.43 4.47 -5.62
N LYS A 98 -5.44 3.35 -6.34
CA LYS A 98 -5.57 2.00 -5.77
C LYS A 98 -4.39 1.16 -6.19
N TRP A 99 -3.84 0.41 -5.24
CA TRP A 99 -2.76 -0.53 -5.47
C TRP A 99 -3.08 -1.85 -4.79
N ARG A 100 -2.64 -2.94 -5.40
CA ARG A 100 -2.57 -4.24 -4.73
C ARG A 100 -1.10 -4.67 -4.67
N ILE A 101 -0.65 -4.98 -3.47
CA ILE A 101 0.67 -5.55 -3.19
C ILE A 101 0.48 -7.01 -2.81
N SER A 102 1.26 -7.89 -3.43
CA SER A 102 1.24 -9.33 -3.14
C SER A 102 2.66 -9.88 -3.11
N LEU A 103 2.83 -11.07 -2.54
CA LEU A 103 4.12 -11.76 -2.53
C LEU A 103 4.21 -12.70 -3.73
N ALA A 104 5.32 -12.68 -4.46
CA ALA A 104 5.58 -13.61 -5.55
C ALA A 104 5.60 -15.07 -5.07
N ASN A 105 6.16 -15.30 -3.87
CA ASN A 105 6.15 -16.57 -3.17
C ASN A 105 5.99 -16.33 -1.67
N GLY A 106 4.74 -16.27 -1.21
CA GLY A 106 4.42 -16.00 0.19
C GLY A 106 4.92 -17.07 1.17
N GLN A 107 5.09 -18.32 0.73
CA GLN A 107 5.68 -19.36 1.58
C GLN A 107 7.16 -19.07 1.83
N GLN A 108 7.95 -18.88 0.78
CA GLN A 108 9.38 -18.61 0.89
C GLN A 108 9.67 -17.33 1.69
N ALA A 109 8.90 -16.27 1.48
CA ALA A 109 9.03 -15.03 2.25
C ALA A 109 8.85 -15.28 3.76
N ARG A 110 7.83 -16.07 4.14
CA ARG A 110 7.58 -16.42 5.54
C ARG A 110 8.67 -17.31 6.13
N GLU A 111 9.11 -18.32 5.40
CA GLU A 111 10.22 -19.19 5.82
C GLU A 111 11.49 -18.39 6.09
N ARG A 112 11.83 -17.43 5.22
CA ARG A 112 12.99 -16.54 5.42
C ARG A 112 12.92 -15.75 6.72
N ARG A 113 11.72 -15.37 7.13
CA ARG A 113 11.45 -14.62 8.37
C ARG A 113 11.24 -15.52 9.59
N GLY A 114 11.40 -16.84 9.45
CA GLY A 114 11.23 -17.79 10.55
C GLY A 114 9.77 -18.15 10.86
N PHE A 115 8.83 -17.81 9.98
CA PHE A 115 7.41 -18.15 10.15
C PHE A 115 7.06 -19.41 9.37
N ASN A 116 6.72 -20.49 10.09
CA ASN A 116 6.30 -21.76 9.50
C ASN A 116 4.82 -22.03 9.81
N PHE A 117 3.93 -21.41 9.05
CA PHE A 117 2.51 -21.73 9.09
C PHE A 117 2.20 -22.75 7.99
N SER A 118 1.48 -23.82 8.33
CA SER A 118 1.12 -24.93 7.44
C SER A 118 0.19 -24.56 6.25
N ARG A 119 -0.16 -23.28 6.08
CA ARG A 119 -1.06 -22.80 5.02
C ARG A 119 -0.36 -21.78 4.13
N GLY A 120 -0.18 -22.16 2.86
CA GLY A 120 0.23 -21.33 1.72
C GLY A 120 -0.84 -20.33 1.32
N LEU A 121 -1.24 -19.42 2.22
CA LEU A 121 -2.20 -18.38 1.89
C LEU A 121 -1.57 -17.40 0.90
N ASN A 122 -2.13 -17.31 -0.30
CA ASN A 122 -1.82 -16.28 -1.29
C ASN A 122 -2.39 -14.94 -0.80
N CYS A 123 -1.71 -14.34 0.16
CA CYS A 123 -2.10 -13.10 0.80
C CYS A 123 -1.72 -11.88 -0.04
N SER A 124 -2.53 -10.82 0.07
CA SER A 124 -2.28 -9.52 -0.55
C SER A 124 -2.70 -8.38 0.36
N ILE A 125 -2.19 -7.19 0.10
CA ILE A 125 -2.63 -5.94 0.70
C ILE A 125 -3.22 -5.08 -0.40
N ARG A 126 -4.44 -4.60 -0.20
CA ARG A 126 -4.97 -3.49 -1.00
C ARG A 126 -4.68 -2.18 -0.30
N LEU A 127 -4.15 -1.23 -1.03
CA LEU A 127 -3.92 0.14 -0.62
C LEU A 127 -4.88 1.01 -1.42
N GLU A 128 -5.72 1.78 -0.75
CA GLU A 128 -6.69 2.66 -1.38
C GLU A 128 -6.51 4.06 -0.79
N ARG A 129 -6.15 5.03 -1.63
CA ARG A 129 -5.98 6.42 -1.20
C ARG A 129 -7.22 7.25 -1.54
N GLU A 130 -7.77 7.88 -0.53
CA GLU A 130 -8.91 8.79 -0.61
C GLU A 130 -8.50 10.14 0.01
N GLY A 131 -8.09 11.07 -0.85
CA GLY A 131 -7.54 12.35 -0.42
C GLY A 131 -6.25 12.17 0.39
N ASP A 132 -6.32 12.49 1.68
CA ASP A 132 -5.22 12.38 2.65
C ASP A 132 -5.25 11.08 3.46
N THR A 133 -6.28 10.25 3.29
CA THR A 133 -6.41 8.97 4.01
C THR A 133 -5.91 7.83 3.14
N LEU A 134 -5.05 6.98 3.70
CA LEU A 134 -4.66 5.70 3.14
C LEU A 134 -5.41 4.58 3.88
N ASN A 135 -6.19 3.80 3.14
CA ASN A 135 -6.84 2.60 3.65
C ASN A 135 -6.02 1.36 3.28
N ILE A 136 -5.60 0.61 4.29
CA ILE A 136 -4.76 -0.58 4.17
C ILE A 136 -5.63 -1.80 4.50
N LYS A 137 -5.88 -2.64 3.49
CA LYS A 137 -6.84 -3.77 3.57
C LYS A 137 -6.12 -5.09 3.27
N PRO A 138 -5.65 -5.81 4.29
CA PRO A 138 -5.05 -7.13 4.09
C PRO A 138 -6.13 -8.16 3.72
N SER A 139 -5.80 -9.13 2.86
CA SER A 139 -6.74 -10.19 2.44
C SER A 139 -6.72 -11.43 3.35
N CYS A 140 -5.86 -11.43 4.35
CA CYS A 140 -5.64 -12.50 5.32
C CYS A 140 -5.00 -11.88 6.58
N PRO A 141 -4.88 -12.62 7.70
CA PRO A 141 -4.15 -12.14 8.87
C PRO A 141 -2.77 -11.67 8.42
N ALA A 142 -2.45 -10.38 8.66
CA ALA A 142 -1.38 -9.58 8.04
C ALA A 142 -0.31 -10.46 7.40
N LEU A 143 -0.03 -10.36 6.08
CA LEU A 143 0.83 -11.20 5.19
C LEU A 143 1.78 -12.27 5.79
N CYS A 144 2.32 -12.06 6.98
CA CYS A 144 3.18 -12.91 7.80
C CYS A 144 2.54 -13.55 9.06
N GLY A 145 1.23 -13.40 9.34
CA GLY A 145 0.46 -14.18 10.32
C GLY A 145 0.52 -13.77 11.80
N SER A 146 1.06 -12.60 12.17
CA SER A 146 1.31 -12.23 13.60
C SER A 146 0.10 -11.73 14.39
N ARG A 147 -1.05 -11.47 13.76
CA ARG A 147 -2.24 -10.90 14.43
C ARG A 147 -3.55 -11.52 13.98
N ALA A 148 -4.57 -11.40 14.82
CA ALA A 148 -5.96 -11.60 14.41
C ALA A 148 -6.31 -10.64 13.26
N ASN A 149 -7.19 -11.09 12.35
CA ASN A 149 -7.60 -10.32 11.18
C ASN A 149 -8.17 -8.95 11.61
N PHE A 150 -7.69 -7.89 10.98
CA PHE A 150 -8.42 -6.63 10.91
C PHE A 150 -8.83 -6.43 9.44
N SER A 151 -10.00 -5.84 9.21
CA SER A 151 -10.55 -5.66 7.87
C SER A 151 -9.94 -4.43 7.17
N GLU A 152 -9.63 -3.37 7.93
CA GLU A 152 -9.00 -2.15 7.43
C GLU A 152 -8.14 -1.44 8.50
N LEU A 153 -6.99 -0.90 8.09
CA LEU A 153 -6.25 0.11 8.82
C LEU A 153 -6.31 1.42 8.01
N SER A 154 -7.06 2.40 8.48
CA SER A 154 -7.09 3.74 7.90
C SER A 154 -6.02 4.61 8.55
N VAL A 155 -5.18 5.28 7.74
CA VAL A 155 -4.13 6.20 8.18
C VAL A 155 -4.33 7.56 7.53
N ASP A 156 -4.51 8.60 8.34
CA ASP A 156 -4.41 9.98 7.86
C ASP A 156 -2.93 10.30 7.63
N MET A 157 -2.53 10.47 6.37
CA MET A 157 -1.13 10.66 5.98
C MET A 157 -0.56 12.04 6.36
N LYS A 158 -1.40 13.01 6.73
CA LYS A 158 -0.97 14.33 7.21
C LYS A 158 -0.78 14.34 8.71
N THR A 159 -1.71 13.73 9.45
CA THR A 159 -1.71 13.78 10.92
C THR A 159 -1.10 12.55 11.57
N GLY A 160 -0.94 11.46 10.83
CA GLY A 160 -0.50 10.17 11.34
C GLY A 160 -1.54 9.45 12.20
N LYS A 161 -2.78 9.96 12.28
CA LYS A 161 -3.85 9.32 13.04
C LYS A 161 -4.26 8.02 12.36
N CYS A 162 -4.41 6.98 13.17
CA CYS A 162 -4.79 5.66 12.70
C CYS A 162 -6.13 5.22 13.26
N ARG A 163 -6.85 4.40 12.49
CA ARG A 163 -8.06 3.70 12.94
C ARG A 163 -8.02 2.27 12.41
N HIS A 164 -8.21 1.31 13.30
CA HIS A 164 -8.39 -0.10 12.95
C HIS A 164 -9.89 -0.43 12.89
N GLU A 165 -10.31 -1.09 11.81
CA GLU A 165 -11.62 -1.71 11.64
C GLU A 165 -11.46 -3.24 11.65
N GLU A 166 -12.38 -3.95 12.29
CA GLU A 166 -12.32 -5.40 12.50
C GLU A 166 -13.12 -6.17 11.45
#